data_AF-A0A7W2R1V2-F1
#
_entry.id   AF-A0A7W2R1V2-F1
#
_cell.length_a   1.000
_cell.length_b   1.000
_cell.length_c   1.000
_cell.angle_alpha   90.00
_cell.angle_beta   90.00
_cell.angle_gamma   90.00
#
_symmetry.space_group_name_H-M   'P 1'
#
loop_
_entity.id
_entity.type
_entity.pdbx_description
1 polymer ?
#
loop_
_entity_poly.entity_id
_entity_poly.type
_entity_poly.pdbx_seq_one_letter_code
_entity_poly.pdbx_strand_id
1 'polypeptide(L)'
;ADSITQWSGNRQLQSGKMATQTFDYRQPSNRLPVAMNSVNKQGDVETFEIYDFPGQYTHGTYDEGETLLRLRIEALELRGKKFEGASNCRAMKPGYTFELLQHYIHDQGPVEDRQFLLMSVESEGHNNYLTGQQASYFNTFTCVRKKIPFRPQLSTPRPTIAGPQTAIIVGPPGEEIFTDELGRVKIQFHWDRNGKYNDHSSCWVRVAQSGASGGFGSIQIPRVGDEVVVVFLDGNPDRPLIMGSLYNSTNTPPWA
;
A
#
# COMPACT_ATOMS: atom_id res chain seq x y z
N ALA A 1 31.43 -0.06 -30.91
CA ALA A 1 30.32 0.88 -30.67
C ALA A 1 29.42 0.28 -29.60
N ASP A 2 28.83 1.11 -28.75
CA ASP A 2 27.86 0.65 -27.76
C ASP A 2 26.54 0.32 -28.49
N SER A 3 26.00 -0.87 -28.28
CA SER A 3 24.81 -1.38 -28.96
C SER A 3 24.01 -2.33 -28.08
N ILE A 4 22.72 -2.47 -28.40
CA ILE A 4 21.87 -3.51 -27.85
C ILE A 4 22.02 -4.73 -28.77
N THR A 5 22.42 -5.86 -28.21
CA THR A 5 22.72 -7.10 -28.95
C THR A 5 21.58 -8.10 -28.91
N GLN A 6 20.68 -7.98 -27.92
CA GLN A 6 19.48 -8.80 -27.80
C GLN A 6 18.29 -7.94 -27.39
N TRP A 7 17.12 -8.28 -27.91
CA TRP A 7 15.86 -7.60 -27.61
C TRP A 7 14.71 -8.59 -27.66
N SER A 8 13.90 -8.65 -26.61
CA SER A 8 12.69 -9.45 -26.55
C SER A 8 11.55 -8.66 -25.91
N GLY A 9 10.34 -8.88 -26.40
CA GLY A 9 9.12 -8.29 -25.86
C GLY A 9 8.27 -9.36 -25.18
N ASN A 10 8.00 -9.18 -23.89
CA ASN A 10 7.21 -10.10 -23.08
C ASN A 10 5.85 -9.45 -22.75
N ARG A 11 4.76 -10.20 -22.94
CA ARG A 11 3.41 -9.78 -22.55
C ARG A 11 2.87 -10.73 -21.49
N GLN A 12 2.17 -10.17 -20.51
CA GLN A 12 1.49 -10.94 -19.48
C GLN A 12 0.05 -10.43 -19.38
N LEU A 13 -0.93 -11.33 -19.34
CA LEU A 13 -2.33 -10.96 -19.12
C LEU A 13 -2.47 -10.28 -17.75
N GLN A 14 -3.16 -9.14 -17.74
CA GLN A 14 -3.51 -8.35 -16.55
C GLN A 14 -5.03 -8.20 -16.47
N SER A 15 -5.53 -7.82 -15.30
CA SER A 15 -6.92 -7.43 -15.14
C SER A 15 -7.23 -6.16 -15.95
N GLY A 16 -8.41 -6.10 -16.55
CA GLY A 16 -8.86 -4.94 -17.33
C GLY A 16 -9.76 -3.99 -16.55
N LYS A 17 -10.12 -4.33 -15.31
CA LYS A 17 -10.94 -3.49 -14.44
C LYS A 17 -10.56 -3.69 -12.98
N MET A 18 -10.50 -2.63 -12.21
CA MET A 18 -10.33 -2.72 -10.76
C MET A 18 -11.47 -1.98 -10.06
N ALA A 19 -11.91 -2.48 -8.93
CA ALA A 19 -12.90 -1.80 -8.09
C ALA A 19 -12.57 -1.95 -6.61
N THR A 20 -12.98 -0.96 -5.83
CA THR A 20 -12.84 -0.95 -4.38
C THR A 20 -13.99 -0.23 -3.71
N GLN A 21 -14.21 -0.55 -2.43
CA GLN A 21 -15.19 0.12 -1.59
C GLN A 21 -14.55 0.36 -0.22
N THR A 22 -15.03 1.40 0.46
CA THR A 22 -14.70 1.65 1.87
C THR A 22 -15.95 1.74 2.75
N PHE A 23 -15.71 1.81 4.04
CA PHE A 23 -16.74 1.99 5.07
C PHE A 23 -16.25 3.01 6.11
N ASP A 24 -17.11 3.97 6.42
CA ASP A 24 -16.93 4.94 7.50
C ASP A 24 -18.12 4.83 8.46
N TYR A 25 -17.85 4.54 9.73
CA TYR A 25 -18.92 4.43 10.73
C TYR A 25 -19.57 5.76 11.09
N ARG A 26 -18.94 6.90 10.78
CA ARG A 26 -19.54 8.23 10.94
C ARG A 26 -20.59 8.50 9.87
N GLN A 27 -20.52 7.79 8.74
CA GLN A 27 -21.45 7.90 7.62
C GLN A 27 -21.84 6.51 7.11
N PRO A 28 -22.47 5.66 7.93
CA PRO A 28 -22.63 4.23 7.63
C PRO A 28 -23.50 3.94 6.39
N SER A 29 -24.39 4.86 6.02
CA SER A 29 -25.21 4.78 4.82
C SER A 29 -24.53 5.33 3.56
N ASN A 30 -23.42 6.06 3.70
CA ASN A 30 -22.69 6.66 2.58
C ASN A 30 -21.77 5.60 1.95
N ARG A 31 -22.27 4.90 0.93
CA ARG A 31 -21.44 3.95 0.17
C ARG A 31 -20.58 4.71 -0.83
N LEU A 32 -19.27 4.48 -0.78
CA LEU A 32 -18.29 5.09 -1.70
C LEU A 32 -17.56 4.02 -2.54
N PRO A 33 -18.26 3.34 -3.47
CA PRO A 33 -17.62 2.45 -4.42
C PRO A 33 -16.87 3.25 -5.49
N VAL A 34 -15.67 2.79 -5.85
CA VAL A 34 -14.86 3.36 -6.94
C VAL A 34 -14.44 2.22 -7.85
N ALA A 35 -14.57 2.42 -9.16
CA ALA A 35 -14.16 1.45 -10.17
C ALA A 35 -13.45 2.16 -11.33
N MET A 36 -12.49 1.48 -11.94
CA MET A 36 -11.69 2.01 -13.04
C MET A 36 -11.37 0.91 -14.05
N ASN A 37 -11.46 1.24 -15.33
CA ASN A 37 -11.04 0.36 -16.42
C ASN A 37 -9.58 0.63 -16.77
N SER A 38 -8.85 -0.43 -17.11
CA SER A 38 -7.48 -0.33 -17.61
C SER A 38 -7.48 0.24 -19.02
N VAL A 39 -6.47 1.05 -19.34
CA VAL A 39 -6.22 1.53 -20.71
C VAL A 39 -5.40 0.53 -21.54
N ASN A 40 -4.84 -0.51 -20.92
CA ASN A 40 -4.07 -1.53 -21.61
C ASN A 40 -4.96 -2.44 -22.45
N LYS A 41 -4.83 -2.34 -23.79
CA LYS A 41 -5.51 -3.22 -24.75
C LYS A 41 -4.73 -4.51 -24.92
N GLN A 42 -5.33 -5.62 -24.51
CA GLN A 42 -4.68 -6.93 -24.41
C GLN A 42 -5.02 -7.91 -25.54
N GLY A 43 -5.74 -7.45 -26.57
CA GLY A 43 -6.16 -8.27 -27.71
C GLY A 43 -7.54 -8.89 -27.49
N ASP A 44 -7.80 -10.01 -28.16
CA ASP A 44 -9.04 -10.77 -28.06
C ASP A 44 -8.98 -11.70 -26.85
N VAL A 45 -9.10 -11.11 -25.66
CA VAL A 45 -9.08 -11.80 -24.37
C VAL A 45 -10.21 -11.28 -23.49
N GLU A 46 -10.77 -12.17 -22.68
CA GLU A 46 -11.81 -11.79 -21.73
C GLU A 46 -11.28 -10.79 -20.70
N THR A 47 -12.11 -9.81 -20.35
CA THR A 47 -11.78 -8.77 -19.38
C THR A 47 -12.22 -9.21 -17.98
N PHE A 48 -11.26 -9.41 -17.09
CA PHE A 48 -11.52 -9.77 -15.69
C PHE A 48 -11.38 -8.57 -14.77
N GLU A 49 -12.23 -8.53 -13.74
CA GLU A 49 -12.22 -7.52 -12.69
C GLU A 49 -11.50 -8.02 -11.43
N ILE A 50 -10.65 -7.16 -10.86
CA ILE A 50 -10.15 -7.31 -9.49
C ILE A 50 -10.98 -6.42 -8.57
N TYR A 51 -11.74 -7.02 -7.67
CA TYR A 51 -12.40 -6.31 -6.58
C TYR A 51 -11.57 -6.47 -5.30
N ASP A 52 -11.19 -5.35 -4.68
CA ASP A 52 -10.48 -5.34 -3.40
C ASP A 52 -11.23 -4.50 -2.37
N PHE A 53 -11.40 -5.04 -1.16
CA PHE A 53 -11.95 -4.32 -0.01
C PHE A 53 -10.85 -4.23 1.06
N PRO A 54 -10.03 -3.16 1.06
CA PRO A 54 -8.92 -3.02 2.00
C PRO A 54 -9.38 -2.74 3.43
N GLY A 55 -10.69 -2.56 3.65
CA GLY A 55 -11.36 -2.31 4.93
C GLY A 55 -11.76 -0.86 5.17
N GLN A 56 -12.05 -0.53 6.42
CA GLN A 56 -12.61 0.75 6.83
C GLN A 56 -11.64 1.92 6.59
N TYR A 57 -12.14 3.12 6.28
CA TYR A 57 -11.31 4.32 6.08
C TYR A 57 -10.19 4.17 5.04
N THR A 58 -10.43 3.39 3.99
CA THR A 58 -9.49 3.25 2.87
C THR A 58 -9.40 4.56 2.07
N HIS A 59 -10.51 5.28 1.92
CA HIS A 59 -10.61 6.61 1.33
C HIS A 59 -11.80 7.36 1.95
N GLY A 60 -11.70 8.68 2.10
CA GLY A 60 -12.78 9.52 2.64
C GLY A 60 -13.68 10.12 1.56
N THR A 61 -13.16 10.26 0.33
CA THR A 61 -13.87 10.84 -0.81
C THR A 61 -13.74 9.96 -2.05
N TYR A 62 -14.60 10.20 -3.05
CA TYR A 62 -14.51 9.52 -4.33
C TYR A 62 -13.16 9.79 -5.03
N ASP A 63 -12.71 11.05 -5.05
CA ASP A 63 -11.47 11.46 -5.71
C ASP A 63 -10.22 10.83 -5.08
N GLU A 64 -10.20 10.69 -3.75
CA GLU A 64 -9.14 9.94 -3.04
C GLU A 64 -9.15 8.47 -3.44
N GLY A 65 -10.33 7.84 -3.47
CA GLY A 65 -10.49 6.46 -3.90
C GLY A 65 -10.10 6.26 -5.37
N GLU A 66 -10.43 7.20 -6.24
CA GLU A 66 -10.04 7.19 -7.65
C GLU A 66 -8.52 7.30 -7.79
N THR A 67 -7.88 8.18 -7.03
CA THR A 67 -6.42 8.33 -7.02
C THR A 67 -5.74 7.04 -6.58
N LEU A 68 -6.21 6.41 -5.50
CA LEU A 68 -5.68 5.13 -5.02
C LEU A 68 -5.84 4.03 -6.07
N LEU A 69 -7.00 3.93 -6.70
CA LEU A 69 -7.31 2.93 -7.70
C LEU A 69 -6.48 3.14 -8.98
N ARG A 70 -6.27 4.40 -9.38
CA ARG A 70 -5.41 4.79 -10.51
C ARG A 70 -3.98 4.33 -10.31
N LEU A 71 -3.40 4.59 -9.14
CA LEU A 71 -2.04 4.14 -8.81
C LEU A 71 -1.91 2.61 -8.92
N ARG A 72 -2.94 1.87 -8.48
CA ARG A 72 -2.95 0.40 -8.53
C ARG A 72 -3.13 -0.14 -9.94
N ILE A 73 -4.03 0.43 -10.75
CA ILE A 73 -4.26 -0.04 -12.12
C ILE A 73 -3.06 0.27 -13.01
N GLU A 74 -2.46 1.46 -12.89
CA GLU A 74 -1.22 1.83 -13.59
C GLU A 74 -0.06 0.89 -13.23
N ALA A 75 0.02 0.44 -11.96
CA ALA A 75 0.98 -0.58 -11.56
C ALA A 75 0.73 -1.93 -12.25
N LEU A 76 -0.52 -2.37 -12.38
CA LEU A 76 -0.84 -3.60 -13.12
C LEU A 76 -0.51 -3.47 -14.61
N GLU A 77 -0.84 -2.34 -15.23
CA GLU A 77 -0.57 -2.05 -16.63
C GLU A 77 0.93 -2.14 -16.97
N LEU A 78 1.79 -1.70 -16.05
CA LEU A 78 3.24 -1.81 -16.16
C LEU A 78 3.72 -3.28 -16.33
N ARG A 79 2.98 -4.26 -15.79
CA ARG A 79 3.27 -5.69 -15.96
C ARG A 79 2.78 -6.24 -17.29
N GLY A 80 1.83 -5.57 -17.93
CA GLY A 80 1.16 -6.06 -19.14
C GLY A 80 2.09 -6.23 -20.34
N LYS A 81 3.08 -5.34 -20.48
CA LYS A 81 4.10 -5.44 -21.53
C LYS A 81 5.45 -4.90 -21.05
N LYS A 82 6.46 -5.78 -21.03
CA LYS A 82 7.85 -5.46 -20.71
C LYS A 82 8.76 -5.85 -21.86
N PHE A 83 9.96 -5.29 -21.85
CA PHE A 83 11.01 -5.62 -22.79
C PHE A 83 12.27 -5.97 -22.03
N GLU A 84 12.99 -6.95 -22.53
CA GLU A 84 14.27 -7.43 -22.00
C GLU A 84 15.32 -7.33 -23.09
N GLY A 85 16.57 -7.11 -22.70
CA GLY A 85 17.65 -7.03 -23.65
C GLY A 85 19.02 -7.18 -23.01
N ALA A 86 20.03 -7.31 -23.88
CA ALA A 86 21.43 -7.33 -23.52
C ALA A 86 22.18 -6.24 -24.28
N SER A 87 23.19 -5.63 -23.64
CA SER A 87 23.97 -4.55 -24.24
C SER A 87 25.41 -4.54 -23.72
N ASN A 88 26.31 -3.89 -24.46
CA ASN A 88 27.64 -3.49 -23.98
C ASN A 88 27.70 -1.99 -23.59
N CYS A 89 26.56 -1.30 -23.57
CA CYS A 89 26.47 0.13 -23.27
C CYS A 89 26.63 0.40 -21.76
N ARG A 90 27.74 1.02 -21.37
CA ARG A 90 28.08 1.32 -19.96
C ARG A 90 27.27 2.47 -19.36
N ALA A 91 26.58 3.24 -20.20
CA ALA A 91 25.80 4.39 -19.78
C ALA A 91 24.39 4.03 -19.31
N MET A 92 23.93 2.79 -19.51
CA MET A 92 22.60 2.35 -19.10
C MET A 92 22.46 2.39 -17.57
N LYS A 93 21.41 3.07 -17.11
CA LYS A 93 21.09 3.23 -15.69
C LYS A 93 19.58 3.14 -15.49
N PRO A 94 19.09 2.40 -14.47
CA PRO A 94 17.68 2.41 -14.10
C PRO A 94 17.17 3.84 -13.87
N GLY A 95 15.93 4.12 -14.29
CA GLY A 95 15.32 5.45 -14.20
C GLY A 95 15.63 6.37 -15.38
N TYR A 96 16.58 6.01 -16.25
CA TYR A 96 16.86 6.76 -17.48
C TYR A 96 16.08 6.17 -18.66
N THR A 97 15.88 7.00 -19.68
CA THR A 97 15.23 6.59 -20.92
C THR A 97 16.21 6.52 -22.08
N PHE A 98 15.93 5.66 -23.05
CA PHE A 98 16.64 5.62 -24.33
C PHE A 98 15.67 5.49 -25.50
N GLU A 99 16.13 5.85 -26.70
CA GLU A 99 15.43 5.54 -27.95
C GLU A 99 16.09 4.31 -28.61
N LEU A 100 15.29 3.29 -28.93
CA LEU A 100 15.74 2.11 -29.66
C LEU A 100 15.71 2.42 -31.16
N LEU A 101 16.89 2.46 -31.77
CA LEU A 101 17.08 2.71 -33.20
C LEU A 101 17.44 1.40 -33.92
N GLN A 102 17.21 1.35 -35.24
CA GLN A 102 17.67 0.27 -36.12
C GLN A 102 17.10 -1.12 -35.76
N HIS A 103 15.98 -1.18 -35.05
CA HIS A 103 15.29 -2.43 -34.74
C HIS A 103 14.12 -2.64 -35.71
N TYR A 104 14.15 -3.70 -36.52
CA TYR A 104 13.19 -3.97 -37.61
C TYR A 104 11.69 -3.79 -37.26
N ILE A 105 11.26 -4.15 -36.04
CA ILE A 105 9.86 -3.94 -35.58
C ILE A 105 9.58 -2.49 -35.14
N HIS A 106 10.54 -1.82 -34.52
CA HIS A 106 10.33 -0.54 -33.83
C HIS A 106 10.67 0.67 -34.71
N ASP A 107 11.59 0.51 -35.66
CA ASP A 107 12.12 1.60 -36.48
C ASP A 107 11.05 2.25 -37.39
N GLN A 108 10.05 1.47 -37.80
CA GLN A 108 8.94 1.93 -38.65
C GLN A 108 7.84 2.67 -37.88
N GLY A 109 7.85 2.61 -36.54
CA GLY A 109 6.84 3.23 -35.69
C GLY A 109 7.15 4.69 -35.35
N PRO A 110 6.22 5.40 -34.67
CA PRO A 110 6.48 6.75 -34.18
C PRO A 110 7.56 6.74 -33.07
N VAL A 111 8.25 7.87 -32.90
CA VAL A 111 9.36 8.04 -31.90
C VAL A 111 8.91 7.62 -30.49
N GLU A 112 7.69 7.94 -30.09
CA GLU A 112 7.11 7.57 -28.79
C GLU A 112 7.07 6.04 -28.55
N ASP A 113 6.98 5.24 -29.61
CA ASP A 113 7.02 3.77 -29.57
C ASP A 113 8.44 3.21 -29.72
N ARG A 114 9.44 4.08 -29.79
CA ARG A 114 10.86 3.74 -29.71
C ARG A 114 11.49 4.20 -28.40
N GLN A 115 10.78 4.96 -27.57
CA GLN A 115 11.28 5.42 -26.28
C GLN A 115 10.94 4.45 -25.15
N PHE A 116 11.97 4.06 -24.39
CA PHE A 116 11.87 3.10 -23.29
C PHE A 116 12.47 3.67 -22.01
N LEU A 117 11.85 3.33 -20.87
CA LEU A 117 12.35 3.60 -19.52
C LEU A 117 13.04 2.35 -18.98
N LEU A 118 14.31 2.47 -18.62
CA LEU A 118 15.09 1.40 -17.99
C LEU A 118 14.60 1.15 -16.56
N MET A 119 14.19 -0.09 -16.31
CA MET A 119 13.64 -0.52 -15.02
C MET A 119 14.69 -1.21 -14.15
N SER A 120 15.52 -2.05 -14.75
CA SER A 120 16.67 -2.69 -14.10
C SER A 120 17.82 -2.81 -15.09
N VAL A 121 19.05 -2.77 -14.58
CA VAL A 121 20.27 -3.04 -15.33
C VAL A 121 21.18 -3.88 -14.44
N GLU A 122 21.56 -5.06 -14.90
CA GLU A 122 22.51 -5.94 -14.24
C GLU A 122 23.79 -5.94 -15.07
N SER A 123 24.92 -5.60 -14.48
CA SER A 123 26.19 -5.38 -15.19
C SER A 123 27.24 -6.36 -14.74
N GLU A 124 27.97 -6.91 -15.72
CA GLU A 124 29.10 -7.78 -15.50
C GLU A 124 30.32 -7.23 -16.25
N GLY A 125 31.46 -7.18 -15.57
CA GLY A 125 32.71 -6.65 -16.10
C GLY A 125 33.87 -7.56 -15.75
N HIS A 126 34.68 -7.89 -16.75
CA HIS A 126 35.91 -8.65 -16.59
C HIS A 126 37.12 -7.76 -16.84
N ASN A 127 38.02 -7.70 -15.85
CA ASN A 127 39.29 -6.99 -15.97
C ASN A 127 40.37 -7.92 -16.54
N ASN A 128 41.29 -7.34 -17.31
CA ASN A 128 42.41 -8.03 -17.93
C ASN A 128 43.78 -7.74 -17.29
N TYR A 129 43.82 -7.12 -16.10
CA TYR A 129 45.04 -6.65 -15.44
C TYR A 129 46.16 -7.70 -15.29
N LEU A 130 45.85 -9.00 -15.18
CA LEU A 130 46.84 -10.07 -14.98
C LEU A 130 46.78 -11.22 -16.00
N THR A 131 45.79 -11.22 -16.90
CA THR A 131 45.49 -12.39 -17.75
C THR A 131 45.90 -12.20 -19.20
N GLY A 132 46.22 -10.97 -19.63
CA GLY A 132 46.50 -10.66 -21.04
C GLY A 132 45.29 -10.84 -21.98
N GLN A 133 44.13 -11.19 -21.45
CA GLN A 133 42.88 -11.31 -22.20
C GLN A 133 42.29 -9.94 -22.52
N GLN A 134 41.25 -9.88 -23.36
CA GLN A 134 40.53 -8.64 -23.61
C GLN A 134 39.59 -8.35 -22.44
N ALA A 135 39.65 -7.14 -21.87
CA ALA A 135 38.64 -6.70 -20.90
C ALA A 135 37.25 -6.69 -21.56
N SER A 136 36.22 -7.09 -20.82
CA SER A 136 34.87 -7.17 -21.33
C SER A 136 33.88 -6.51 -20.37
N TYR A 137 32.81 -5.97 -20.93
CA TYR A 137 31.66 -5.46 -20.20
C TYR A 137 30.40 -5.86 -20.95
N PHE A 138 29.42 -6.36 -20.21
CA PHE A 138 28.09 -6.56 -20.71
C PHE A 138 27.07 -6.27 -19.62
N ASN A 139 25.84 -5.97 -20.03
CA ASN A 139 24.71 -5.89 -19.14
C ASN A 139 23.49 -6.55 -19.74
N THR A 140 22.59 -6.96 -18.87
CA THR A 140 21.20 -7.26 -19.19
C THR A 140 20.31 -6.19 -18.57
N PHE A 141 19.17 -5.91 -19.19
CA PHE A 141 18.27 -4.89 -18.71
C PHE A 141 16.81 -5.25 -18.94
N THR A 142 15.94 -4.70 -18.09
CA THR A 142 14.50 -4.67 -18.33
C THR A 142 14.05 -3.24 -18.57
N CYS A 143 13.07 -3.06 -19.45
CA CYS A 143 12.50 -1.75 -19.72
C CYS A 143 11.01 -1.82 -20.07
N VAL A 144 10.35 -0.68 -19.99
CA VAL A 144 8.97 -0.48 -20.44
C VAL A 144 8.91 0.69 -21.41
N ARG A 145 7.83 0.81 -22.19
CA ARG A 145 7.66 2.01 -23.02
C ARG A 145 7.55 3.25 -22.14
N LYS A 146 8.24 4.34 -22.49
CA LYS A 146 8.25 5.59 -21.73
C LYS A 146 6.84 6.18 -21.50
N LYS A 147 5.93 5.96 -22.46
CA LYS A 147 4.54 6.45 -22.38
C LYS A 147 3.68 5.75 -21.32
N ILE A 148 4.12 4.61 -20.79
CA ILE A 148 3.42 3.91 -19.71
C ILE A 148 3.89 4.52 -18.38
N PRO A 149 2.99 5.11 -17.57
CA PRO A 149 3.36 5.63 -16.27
C PRO A 149 3.97 4.55 -15.39
N PHE A 150 5.17 4.82 -14.84
CA PHE A 150 5.75 3.91 -13.87
C PHE A 150 5.04 4.05 -12.51
N ARG A 151 4.57 2.92 -11.99
CA ARG A 151 4.14 2.77 -10.60
C ARG A 151 4.79 1.54 -9.97
N PRO A 152 5.29 1.65 -8.72
CA PRO A 152 5.85 0.50 -8.03
C PRO A 152 4.77 -0.56 -7.77
N GLN A 153 5.18 -1.82 -7.81
CA GLN A 153 4.31 -2.93 -7.41
C GLN A 153 4.13 -2.92 -5.88
N LEU A 154 2.96 -3.37 -5.41
CA LEU A 154 2.70 -3.60 -3.99
C LEU A 154 3.38 -4.89 -3.52
N SER A 155 4.72 -4.91 -3.50
CA SER A 155 5.50 -6.07 -3.03
C SER A 155 5.86 -6.00 -1.55
N THR A 156 5.88 -4.80 -0.97
CA THR A 156 6.17 -4.62 0.46
C THR A 156 4.95 -5.10 1.26
N PRO A 157 5.10 -6.12 2.12
CA PRO A 157 4.00 -6.59 2.95
C PRO A 157 3.51 -5.47 3.87
N ARG A 158 2.19 -5.38 4.06
CA ARG A 158 1.61 -4.47 5.05
C ARG A 158 1.99 -4.98 6.47
N PRO A 159 2.43 -4.11 7.39
CA PRO A 159 2.56 -4.49 8.80
C PRO A 159 1.23 -4.97 9.37
N THR A 160 1.24 -6.07 10.11
CA THR A 160 0.05 -6.64 10.74
C THR A 160 0.27 -6.96 12.22
N ILE A 161 -0.77 -6.80 13.03
CA ILE A 161 -0.82 -7.25 14.42
C ILE A 161 -1.73 -8.47 14.49
N ALA A 162 -1.13 -9.62 14.82
CA ALA A 162 -1.80 -10.93 14.72
C ALA A 162 -2.87 -11.18 15.81
N GLY A 163 -2.84 -10.45 16.91
CA GLY A 163 -3.73 -10.71 18.03
C GLY A 163 -4.01 -9.47 18.88
N PRO A 164 -4.91 -9.60 19.87
CA PRO A 164 -5.23 -8.51 20.78
C PRO A 164 -3.99 -8.06 21.57
N GLN A 165 -3.94 -6.78 21.90
CA GLN A 165 -2.96 -6.19 22.82
C GLN A 165 -3.69 -5.46 23.93
N THR A 166 -2.99 -5.09 25.00
CA THR A 166 -3.54 -4.16 26.00
C THR A 166 -2.96 -2.76 25.83
N ALA A 167 -3.73 -1.76 26.24
CA ALA A 167 -3.34 -0.35 26.24
C ALA A 167 -3.96 0.36 27.44
N ILE A 168 -3.42 1.52 27.80
CA ILE A 168 -3.95 2.35 28.88
C ILE A 168 -4.77 3.48 28.29
N ILE A 169 -5.94 3.76 28.88
CA ILE A 169 -6.79 4.90 28.50
C ILE A 169 -6.14 6.20 28.95
N VAL A 170 -6.13 7.19 28.07
CA VAL A 170 -5.48 8.50 28.30
C VAL A 170 -6.44 9.64 28.02
N GLY A 171 -6.19 10.78 28.67
CA GLY A 171 -6.98 12.00 28.51
C GLY A 171 -6.19 13.22 28.99
N PRO A 172 -6.81 14.42 28.97
CA PRO A 172 -6.21 15.63 29.47
C PRO A 172 -5.88 15.52 30.97
N PRO A 173 -4.88 16.26 31.47
CA PRO A 173 -4.56 16.25 32.90
C PRO A 173 -5.77 16.63 33.76
N GLY A 174 -6.06 15.81 34.78
CA GLY A 174 -7.15 16.05 35.73
C GLY A 174 -8.53 15.53 35.28
N GLU A 175 -8.66 15.03 34.06
CA GLU A 175 -9.90 14.44 33.56
C GLU A 175 -9.98 12.94 33.90
N GLU A 176 -11.09 12.52 34.49
CA GLU A 176 -11.35 11.11 34.79
C GLU A 176 -11.95 10.36 33.59
N ILE A 177 -12.80 11.04 32.81
CA ILE A 177 -13.46 10.48 31.62
C ILE A 177 -13.22 11.42 30.45
N PHE A 178 -12.56 10.92 29.41
CA PHE A 178 -12.31 11.68 28.20
C PHE A 178 -12.86 10.94 26.98
N THR A 179 -14.01 11.42 26.49
CA THR A 179 -14.73 10.78 25.39
C THR A 179 -15.38 11.79 24.44
N ASP A 180 -15.74 11.35 23.23
CA ASP A 180 -16.46 12.16 22.25
C ASP A 180 -17.92 11.70 22.05
N GLU A 181 -18.62 12.37 21.13
CA GLU A 181 -20.04 12.14 20.81
C GLU A 181 -20.38 10.68 20.42
N LEU A 182 -19.37 9.87 20.05
CA LEU A 182 -19.54 8.46 19.67
C LEU A 182 -19.06 7.49 20.76
N GLY A 183 -18.77 7.97 21.97
CA GLY A 183 -18.27 7.14 23.07
C GLY A 183 -16.86 6.60 22.81
N ARG A 184 -16.07 7.29 21.98
CA ARG A 184 -14.69 6.89 21.68
C ARG A 184 -13.76 7.41 22.75
N VAL A 185 -12.63 6.77 22.93
CA VAL A 185 -11.61 7.12 23.92
C VAL A 185 -10.24 7.22 23.24
N LYS A 186 -9.26 7.79 23.94
CA LYS A 186 -7.85 7.74 23.51
C LYS A 186 -7.09 6.75 24.37
N ILE A 187 -6.06 6.16 23.78
CA ILE A 187 -5.23 5.14 24.43
C ILE A 187 -3.74 5.45 24.22
N GLN A 188 -2.91 4.84 25.04
CA GLN A 188 -1.48 4.71 24.76
C GLN A 188 -1.09 3.24 24.89
N PHE A 189 -0.46 2.72 23.83
CA PHE A 189 0.09 1.36 23.83
C PHE A 189 1.40 1.31 24.62
N HIS A 190 1.71 0.16 25.20
CA HIS A 190 2.93 -0.04 25.99
C HIS A 190 4.23 0.12 25.20
N TRP A 191 4.17 -0.09 23.89
CA TRP A 191 5.31 0.08 22.98
C TRP A 191 5.43 1.52 22.43
N ASP A 192 4.47 2.39 22.71
CA ASP A 192 4.57 3.80 22.34
C ASP A 192 5.51 4.54 23.30
N ARG A 193 6.72 4.80 22.79
CA ARG A 193 7.80 5.50 23.50
C ARG A 193 7.67 7.02 23.45
N ASN A 194 6.84 7.55 22.55
CA ASN A 194 6.75 8.99 22.26
C ASN A 194 5.53 9.63 22.94
N GLY A 195 4.46 8.85 23.14
CA GLY A 195 3.27 9.27 23.87
C GLY A 195 3.59 9.68 25.32
N LYS A 196 2.88 10.71 25.79
CA LYS A 196 3.08 11.31 27.12
C LYS A 196 1.96 10.97 28.10
N TYR A 197 1.22 9.91 27.81
CA TYR A 197 0.01 9.50 28.52
C TYR A 197 -1.01 10.64 28.66
N ASN A 198 -1.30 11.32 27.55
CA ASN A 198 -2.24 12.45 27.50
C ASN A 198 -3.18 12.37 26.30
N ASP A 199 -4.02 13.38 26.13
CA ASP A 199 -4.99 13.48 25.04
C ASP A 199 -4.37 13.61 23.65
N HIS A 200 -3.05 13.66 23.51
CA HIS A 200 -2.36 13.65 22.22
C HIS A 200 -1.72 12.30 21.87
N SER A 201 -1.78 11.28 22.74
CA SER A 201 -1.09 10.00 22.49
C SER A 201 -1.68 9.18 21.33
N SER A 202 -2.99 9.29 21.04
CA SER A 202 -3.61 8.53 19.94
C SER A 202 -4.75 9.27 19.23
N CYS A 203 -5.23 8.63 18.15
CA CYS A 203 -6.53 8.91 17.58
C CYS A 203 -7.67 8.45 18.50
N TRP A 204 -8.90 8.82 18.14
CA TRP A 204 -10.11 8.33 18.79
C TRP A 204 -10.38 6.86 18.42
N VAL A 205 -10.47 6.01 19.43
CA VAL A 205 -10.67 4.56 19.31
C VAL A 205 -12.08 4.20 19.79
N ARG A 206 -12.81 3.42 18.97
CA ARG A 206 -14.16 2.94 19.34
C ARG A 206 -14.08 1.88 20.44
N VAL A 207 -15.05 1.92 21.34
CA VAL A 207 -15.23 0.93 22.41
C VAL A 207 -16.44 0.07 22.08
N ALA A 208 -16.23 -1.25 21.98
CA ALA A 208 -17.31 -2.21 21.84
C ALA A 208 -18.19 -2.18 23.10
N GLN A 209 -19.51 -2.12 22.89
CA GLN A 209 -20.51 -2.15 23.95
C GLN A 209 -21.20 -3.51 23.97
N SER A 210 -21.74 -3.94 25.12
CA SER A 210 -22.47 -5.21 25.21
C SER A 210 -23.78 -5.21 24.41
N GLY A 211 -24.37 -4.05 24.19
CA GLY A 211 -25.47 -3.85 23.22
C GLY A 211 -25.49 -2.42 22.71
N ALA A 212 -25.60 -2.25 21.38
CA ALA A 212 -25.72 -0.95 20.74
C ALA A 212 -26.75 -1.02 19.60
N SER A 213 -27.78 -0.17 19.68
CA SER A 213 -28.87 -0.05 18.73
C SER A 213 -29.31 1.42 18.62
N GLY A 214 -30.14 1.77 17.63
CA GLY A 214 -30.52 3.16 17.27
C GLY A 214 -31.15 3.97 18.41
N GLY A 215 -30.32 4.46 19.34
CA GLY A 215 -30.71 5.17 20.56
C GLY A 215 -30.84 4.31 21.83
N PHE A 216 -30.58 3.00 21.76
CA PHE A 216 -30.76 2.08 22.88
C PHE A 216 -29.53 1.17 23.06
N GLY A 217 -29.27 0.74 24.29
CA GLY A 217 -28.19 -0.20 24.57
C GLY A 217 -27.55 0.02 25.93
N SER A 218 -26.38 -0.58 26.10
CA SER A 218 -25.49 -0.34 27.22
C SER A 218 -24.40 0.64 26.82
N ILE A 219 -23.99 1.48 27.76
CA ILE A 219 -22.83 2.34 27.59
C ILE A 219 -21.97 2.26 28.84
N GLN A 220 -20.75 1.78 28.68
CA GLN A 220 -19.74 1.75 29.73
C GLN A 220 -18.43 2.25 29.13
N ILE A 221 -18.11 3.51 29.42
CA ILE A 221 -16.91 4.18 28.90
C ILE A 221 -15.75 3.96 29.88
N PRO A 222 -14.64 3.35 29.44
CA PRO A 222 -13.42 3.24 30.24
C PRO A 222 -12.87 4.60 30.66
N ARG A 223 -12.35 4.69 31.88
CA ARG A 223 -11.81 5.92 32.49
C ARG A 223 -10.33 6.06 32.19
N VAL A 224 -9.81 7.29 32.29
CA VAL A 224 -8.36 7.55 32.20
C VAL A 224 -7.62 6.72 33.24
N GLY A 225 -6.59 5.98 32.79
CA GLY A 225 -5.83 5.04 33.61
C GLY A 225 -6.32 3.59 33.56
N ASP A 226 -7.52 3.32 33.03
CA ASP A 226 -7.99 1.94 32.86
C ASP A 226 -7.18 1.18 31.80
N GLU A 227 -6.97 -0.11 32.05
CA GLU A 227 -6.39 -1.03 31.07
C GLU A 227 -7.48 -1.66 30.20
N VAL A 228 -7.29 -1.62 28.89
CA VAL A 228 -8.24 -2.11 27.89
C VAL A 228 -7.60 -3.09 26.93
N VAL A 229 -8.41 -4.02 26.42
CA VAL A 229 -8.04 -4.95 25.34
C VAL A 229 -8.36 -4.30 24.00
N VAL A 230 -7.36 -4.16 23.15
CA VAL A 230 -7.44 -3.57 21.82
C VAL A 230 -7.20 -4.65 20.77
N VAL A 231 -8.12 -4.75 19.81
CA VAL A 231 -7.96 -5.54 18.59
C VAL A 231 -7.76 -4.60 17.40
N PHE A 232 -7.20 -5.15 16.32
CA PHE A 232 -6.91 -4.39 15.10
C PHE A 232 -7.74 -4.96 13.95
N LEU A 233 -8.62 -4.16 13.38
CA LEU A 233 -9.49 -4.60 12.29
C LEU A 233 -8.66 -5.00 11.08
N ASP A 234 -8.89 -6.20 10.54
CA ASP A 234 -8.09 -6.83 9.48
C ASP A 234 -6.61 -7.00 9.84
N GLY A 235 -6.28 -7.00 11.14
CA GLY A 235 -4.90 -6.97 11.64
C GLY A 235 -4.16 -5.66 11.37
N ASN A 236 -4.85 -4.61 10.92
CA ASN A 236 -4.24 -3.34 10.54
C ASN A 236 -3.93 -2.48 11.79
N PRO A 237 -2.65 -2.15 12.08
CA PRO A 237 -2.26 -1.30 13.21
C PRO A 237 -2.97 0.07 13.24
N ASP A 238 -3.38 0.59 12.08
CA ASP A 238 -4.05 1.88 11.95
C ASP A 238 -5.54 1.83 12.30
N ARG A 239 -6.09 0.66 12.63
CA ARG A 239 -7.52 0.45 12.89
C ARG A 239 -7.78 -0.24 14.24
N PRO A 240 -7.40 0.39 15.36
CA PRO A 240 -7.67 -0.14 16.68
C PRO A 240 -9.18 -0.11 17.00
N LEU A 241 -9.63 -1.11 17.74
CA LEU A 241 -10.96 -1.22 18.34
C LEU A 241 -10.82 -1.81 19.74
N ILE A 242 -11.38 -1.15 20.75
CA ILE A 242 -11.39 -1.67 22.11
C ILE A 242 -12.51 -2.70 22.24
N MET A 243 -12.19 -3.89 22.73
CA MET A 243 -13.13 -5.02 22.89
C MET A 243 -13.51 -5.29 24.34
N GLY A 244 -12.80 -4.71 25.31
CA GLY A 244 -13.11 -4.87 26.73
C GLY A 244 -12.10 -4.19 27.64
N SER A 245 -12.34 -4.31 28.94
CA SER A 245 -11.50 -3.75 30.01
C SER A 245 -10.99 -4.85 30.92
N LEU A 246 -9.86 -4.60 31.59
CA LEU A 246 -9.22 -5.53 32.50
C LEU A 246 -9.02 -4.89 33.88
N TYR A 247 -9.14 -5.70 34.93
CA TYR A 247 -8.62 -5.37 36.25
C TYR A 247 -7.12 -5.68 36.31
N ASN A 248 -6.38 -4.93 37.11
CA ASN A 248 -4.95 -5.12 37.37
C ASN A 248 -4.61 -4.77 38.84
N SER A 249 -3.33 -4.68 39.16
CA SER A 249 -2.88 -4.39 40.55
C SER A 249 -3.25 -2.99 41.04
N THR A 250 -3.54 -2.06 40.13
CA THR A 250 -3.96 -0.68 40.46
C THR A 250 -5.48 -0.56 40.43
N ASN A 251 -6.13 -1.15 39.44
CA ASN A 251 -7.59 -1.23 39.33
C ASN A 251 -8.05 -2.65 39.68
N THR A 252 -8.30 -2.92 40.96
CA THR A 252 -8.66 -4.26 41.46
C THR A 252 -10.16 -4.55 41.29
N PRO A 253 -10.56 -5.84 41.21
CA PRO A 253 -11.97 -6.21 41.21
C PRO A 253 -12.72 -5.67 42.44
N PRO A 254 -14.00 -5.26 42.30
CA PRO A 254 -14.73 -4.56 43.36
C PRO A 254 -15.13 -5.43 44.57
N TRP A 255 -15.03 -6.76 44.46
CA TRP A 255 -15.45 -7.71 45.50
C TRP A 255 -14.30 -8.57 46.03
N ALA A 256 -13.07 -8.04 46.00
CA ALA A 256 -11.88 -8.72 46.49
C ALA A 256 -11.88 -8.90 48.03
#